data_AF-A0A100JIG6-F1
#
_entry.id   AF-A0A100JIG6-F1
#
_cell.length_a   1.000
_cell.length_b   1.000
_cell.length_c   1.000
_cell.angle_alpha   90.00
_cell.angle_beta   90.00
_cell.angle_gamma   90.00
#
_symmetry.space_group_name_H-M   'P 1'
#
loop_
_entity.id
_entity.type
_entity.pdbx_description
1 polymer ?
#
loop_
_entity_poly.entity_id
_entity_poly.type
_entity_poly.pdbx_seq_one_letter_code
_entity_poly.pdbx_strand_id
1 'polypeptide(L)'
;MLAMPLTAQAYAPTGGTVYQLGSEPCLKGRGNCAVYPKSAQLPNGRLVASFEKSTVVTATGSADRQTLPVYKSDDDGTTWQPLSEVKAPAYLSDDPAFAKYTSNWTNPFLYVLPDRVGDLQAGTLLLASVVSGDDQYYKEHKAADPSWTPSNDGDRRDMAIALYSSTDNGASWKVVNIVATGGWQGGSAGAVGQNIAKANTYKQVDPLWEPYLMVRKNKLVCFYSDENDYVGFDPATGVPKPDPANDTAKDSHGQILVHKTWNGKSKKWSEPVVDIAGTTEDMGGGKTEIGGGRPGMTTLVPTADEKWLLTYEYWGGGANTRYRIANDPLKFFQGSATGMGVDALPVVAGSRPLAQGGSPVVIRLPDGRLVYNAANSGSVWVDDSGRSDGVWKEYQTTSRAGYSRNLQYVDDTGRVVILNNQGTSVIAFAEIDLGHSAGAYRQLVNRKTGQVIGTGNNTTDANLGNGDVPDVVLEDAGTAADPATQYWHVVTKSDGAVTLLNKSGGRAASVWTGSATAGQRIGQWVDDSAAGTWNVIQSADGHVKLQSAKDKSLYLTGASPDAPLTLQNATTDGSQDWKLVP
;
A
#
# COMPACT_ATOMS: atom_id res chain seq x y z
N MET A 1 -29.53 25.97 -5.32
CA MET A 1 -29.26 24.61 -5.84
C MET A 1 -29.61 23.64 -4.73
N LEU A 2 -30.61 22.78 -4.94
CA LEU A 2 -30.88 21.67 -4.02
C LEU A 2 -29.70 20.70 -4.12
N ALA A 3 -29.08 20.38 -2.99
CA ALA A 3 -28.12 19.29 -2.89
C ALA A 3 -28.87 17.99 -3.21
N MET A 4 -28.47 17.32 -4.29
CA MET A 4 -28.87 15.94 -4.52
C MET A 4 -28.27 15.08 -3.39
N PRO A 5 -29.02 14.15 -2.77
CA PRO A 5 -28.43 13.20 -1.87
C PRO A 5 -27.43 12.37 -2.69
N LEU A 6 -26.15 12.40 -2.30
CA LEU A 6 -25.20 11.37 -2.71
C LEU A 6 -25.84 10.04 -2.28
N THR A 7 -26.30 9.25 -3.25
CA THR A 7 -26.67 7.87 -3.01
C THR A 7 -25.42 7.19 -2.48
N ALA A 8 -25.45 6.73 -1.22
CA ALA A 8 -24.39 5.91 -0.65
C ALA A 8 -24.19 4.71 -1.59
N GLN A 9 -23.11 4.74 -2.36
CA GLN A 9 -22.80 3.69 -3.32
C GLN A 9 -22.18 2.53 -2.54
N ALA A 10 -22.53 1.32 -2.94
CA ALA A 10 -22.37 0.16 -2.07
C ALA A 10 -20.96 -0.42 -2.09
N TYR A 11 -20.55 -1.00 -0.96
CA TYR A 11 -19.28 -1.66 -0.73
C TYR A 11 -18.91 -2.66 -1.85
N ALA A 12 -17.70 -2.50 -2.43
CA ALA A 12 -17.17 -3.37 -3.48
C ALA A 12 -15.87 -4.08 -3.05
N PRO A 13 -15.96 -5.14 -2.22
CA PRO A 13 -14.79 -5.78 -1.61
C PRO A 13 -13.80 -6.38 -2.61
N THR A 14 -14.26 -6.94 -3.72
CA THR A 14 -13.39 -7.50 -4.77
C THR A 14 -12.75 -6.44 -5.65
N GLY A 15 -13.27 -5.21 -5.60
CA GLY A 15 -12.83 -4.06 -6.38
C GLY A 15 -12.86 -4.27 -7.90
N GLY A 16 -11.92 -3.62 -8.60
CA GLY A 16 -11.88 -3.56 -10.05
C GLY A 16 -10.60 -2.94 -10.60
N THR A 17 -10.68 -2.41 -11.82
CA THR A 17 -9.52 -1.82 -12.51
C THR A 17 -9.56 -0.29 -12.40
N VAL A 18 -8.46 0.29 -11.92
CA VAL A 18 -8.19 1.74 -11.99
C VAL A 18 -7.68 2.13 -13.37
N TYR A 19 -6.73 1.35 -13.88
CA TYR A 19 -6.08 1.59 -15.16
C TYR A 19 -5.70 0.29 -15.86
N GLN A 20 -5.88 0.25 -17.18
CA GLN A 20 -5.42 -0.80 -18.06
C GLN A 20 -4.55 -0.16 -19.14
N LEU A 21 -3.30 -0.59 -19.25
CA LEU A 21 -2.45 -0.19 -20.36
C LEU A 21 -3.08 -0.64 -21.70
N GLY A 22 -3.05 0.24 -22.70
CA GLY A 22 -3.48 -0.04 -24.06
C GLY A 22 -2.38 -0.75 -24.86
N SER A 23 -2.22 -0.35 -26.12
CA SER A 23 -1.19 -0.90 -27.03
C SER A 23 0.09 -0.07 -27.05
N GLU A 24 0.25 0.91 -26.16
CA GLU A 24 1.44 1.75 -26.12
C GLU A 24 2.71 0.90 -25.88
N PRO A 25 3.77 1.07 -26.69
CA PRO A 25 5.01 0.34 -26.48
C PRO A 25 5.65 0.70 -25.14
N CYS A 26 6.19 -0.29 -24.47
CA CYS A 26 6.85 -0.11 -23.19
C CYS A 26 8.30 0.36 -23.35
N LEU A 27 8.71 1.24 -22.44
CA LEU A 27 10.13 1.58 -22.25
C LEU A 27 10.86 0.55 -21.36
N LYS A 28 10.12 -0.45 -20.87
CA LYS A 28 10.59 -1.54 -20.00
C LYS A 28 10.24 -2.88 -20.61
N GLY A 29 11.11 -3.88 -20.48
CA GLY A 29 10.92 -5.16 -21.19
C GLY A 29 10.12 -6.25 -20.50
N ARG A 30 9.65 -6.06 -19.27
CA ARG A 30 8.82 -7.06 -18.56
C ARG A 30 7.31 -6.86 -18.76
N GLY A 31 6.89 -5.94 -19.64
CA GLY A 31 5.47 -5.61 -19.85
C GLY A 31 4.78 -5.01 -18.61
N ASN A 32 5.56 -4.55 -17.63
CA ASN A 32 5.17 -3.96 -16.35
C ASN A 32 5.31 -2.42 -16.38
N CYS A 33 4.75 -1.83 -17.42
CA CYS A 33 4.88 -0.45 -17.82
C CYS A 33 3.88 0.44 -17.05
N ALA A 34 2.84 -0.15 -16.45
CA ALA A 34 2.04 0.47 -15.41
C ALA A 34 2.20 -0.28 -14.08
N VAL A 35 2.88 0.34 -13.12
CA VAL A 35 3.23 -0.26 -11.80
C VAL A 35 3.37 0.81 -10.72
N TYR A 36 3.68 0.38 -9.49
CA TYR A 36 3.97 1.26 -8.37
C TYR A 36 2.81 2.23 -8.04
N PRO A 37 1.59 1.73 -7.81
CA PRO A 37 0.51 2.62 -7.40
C PRO A 37 0.81 3.23 -6.03
N LYS A 38 0.47 4.52 -5.87
CA LYS A 38 0.34 5.21 -4.58
C LYS A 38 -0.92 6.05 -4.59
N SER A 39 -1.51 6.25 -3.42
CA SER A 39 -2.68 7.08 -3.25
C SER A 39 -2.59 7.94 -1.99
N ALA A 40 -3.48 8.93 -1.94
CA ALA A 40 -3.72 9.77 -0.78
C ALA A 40 -5.20 10.15 -0.74
N GLN A 41 -5.76 10.32 0.47
CA GLN A 41 -7.07 10.94 0.67
C GLN A 41 -6.90 12.43 0.96
N LEU A 42 -7.65 13.25 0.22
CA LEU A 42 -7.71 14.70 0.40
C LEU A 42 -8.68 15.08 1.54
N PRO A 43 -8.55 16.27 2.15
CA PRO A 43 -9.42 16.70 3.24
C PRO A 43 -10.91 16.78 2.89
N ASN A 44 -11.25 16.78 1.60
CA ASN A 44 -12.62 16.79 1.09
C ASN A 44 -13.16 15.37 0.81
N GLY A 45 -12.48 14.31 1.27
CA GLY A 45 -12.87 12.91 1.10
C GLY A 45 -12.37 12.26 -0.20
N ARG A 46 -12.05 13.04 -1.25
CA ARG A 46 -11.56 12.51 -2.53
C ARG A 46 -10.29 11.70 -2.34
N LEU A 47 -10.26 10.50 -2.92
CA LEU A 47 -9.01 9.76 -3.12
C LEU A 47 -8.36 10.18 -4.44
N VAL A 48 -7.05 10.32 -4.44
CA VAL A 48 -6.23 10.46 -5.64
C VAL A 48 -5.21 9.33 -5.69
N ALA A 49 -4.95 8.81 -6.89
CA ALA A 49 -3.95 7.77 -7.12
C ALA A 49 -3.06 8.14 -8.29
N SER A 50 -1.77 7.79 -8.18
CA SER A 50 -0.80 7.90 -9.27
C SER A 50 0.03 6.61 -9.33
N PHE A 51 0.61 6.35 -10.49
CA PHE A 51 1.40 5.16 -10.75
C PHE A 51 2.41 5.48 -11.85
N GLU A 52 3.47 4.69 -11.91
CA GLU A 52 4.41 4.74 -13.03
C GLU A 52 3.69 4.37 -14.33
N LYS A 53 3.84 5.15 -15.40
CA LYS A 53 3.47 4.77 -16.78
C LYS A 53 4.69 4.89 -17.71
N SER A 54 5.53 3.87 -17.76
CA SER A 54 6.76 3.82 -18.55
C SER A 54 6.53 3.34 -19.98
N THR A 55 5.88 4.18 -20.76
CA THR A 55 5.57 3.94 -22.18
C THR A 55 6.29 4.92 -23.08
N VAL A 56 6.54 4.52 -24.32
CA VAL A 56 7.09 5.38 -25.36
C VAL A 56 6.10 6.52 -25.63
N VAL A 57 6.56 7.76 -25.49
CA VAL A 57 5.74 8.94 -25.74
C VAL A 57 5.65 9.18 -27.24
N THR A 58 4.44 9.11 -27.80
CA THR A 58 4.22 9.21 -29.26
C THR A 58 4.82 10.47 -29.88
N ALA A 59 4.79 11.61 -29.19
CA ALA A 59 5.26 12.88 -29.72
C ALA A 59 6.79 12.96 -29.89
N THR A 60 7.54 12.18 -29.12
CA THR A 60 9.02 12.22 -29.09
C THR A 60 9.63 10.91 -29.56
N GLY A 61 8.87 9.81 -29.55
CA GLY A 61 9.35 8.47 -29.83
C GLY A 61 10.25 7.88 -28.74
N SER A 62 10.33 8.51 -27.56
CA SER A 62 11.22 8.12 -26.46
C SER A 62 10.58 8.35 -25.08
N ALA A 63 11.38 8.45 -24.01
CA ALA A 63 10.93 8.77 -22.65
C ALA A 63 10.75 10.28 -22.43
N ASP A 64 11.19 11.12 -23.38
CA ASP A 64 11.01 12.55 -23.32
C ASP A 64 9.52 12.92 -23.31
N ARG A 65 9.13 13.84 -22.43
CA ARG A 65 7.75 14.25 -22.10
C ARG A 65 6.92 13.20 -21.37
N GLN A 66 7.53 12.15 -20.85
CA GLN A 66 6.82 11.17 -20.01
C GLN A 66 6.18 11.88 -18.80
N THR A 67 4.96 11.47 -18.48
CA THR A 67 4.14 12.00 -17.39
C THR A 67 3.77 10.90 -16.41
N LEU A 68 3.37 11.29 -15.20
CA LEU A 68 2.71 10.40 -14.25
C LEU A 68 1.18 10.63 -14.29
N PRO A 69 0.37 9.62 -14.62
CA PRO A 69 -1.08 9.74 -14.56
C PRO A 69 -1.57 10.00 -13.13
N VAL A 70 -2.64 10.77 -13.00
CA VAL A 70 -3.39 10.95 -11.75
C VAL A 70 -4.84 10.58 -11.99
N TYR A 71 -5.35 9.67 -11.17
CA TYR A 71 -6.73 9.22 -11.13
C TYR A 71 -7.37 9.71 -9.84
N LYS A 72 -8.69 9.79 -9.82
CA LYS A 72 -9.47 10.10 -8.62
C LYS A 72 -10.60 9.11 -8.39
N SER A 73 -10.98 8.96 -7.13
CA SER A 73 -12.27 8.43 -6.70
C SER A 73 -12.96 9.49 -5.84
N ASP A 74 -14.24 9.75 -6.13
CA ASP A 74 -15.10 10.65 -5.37
C ASP A 74 -16.19 9.87 -4.60
N ASP A 75 -16.01 8.55 -4.50
CA ASP A 75 -16.94 7.56 -3.93
C ASP A 75 -16.17 6.53 -3.10
N ASP A 76 -15.30 7.01 -2.21
CA ASP A 76 -14.61 6.21 -1.19
C ASP A 76 -13.71 5.08 -1.70
N GLY A 77 -13.32 5.14 -2.98
CA GLY A 77 -12.46 4.16 -3.65
C GLY A 77 -13.20 3.14 -4.51
N THR A 78 -14.53 3.23 -4.61
CA THR A 78 -15.36 2.27 -5.36
C THR A 78 -15.25 2.44 -6.88
N THR A 79 -15.12 3.67 -7.40
CA THR A 79 -14.87 3.90 -8.83
C THR A 79 -13.74 4.90 -9.06
N TRP A 80 -13.02 4.72 -10.18
CA TRP A 80 -11.85 5.51 -10.50
C TRP A 80 -11.93 6.10 -11.90
N GLN A 81 -11.49 7.35 -12.03
CA GLN A 81 -11.52 8.10 -13.28
C GLN A 81 -10.25 8.94 -13.46
N PRO A 82 -9.77 9.14 -14.70
CA PRO A 82 -8.65 10.04 -14.97
C PRO A 82 -8.94 11.45 -14.45
N LEU A 83 -7.93 12.10 -13.89
CA LEU A 83 -8.01 13.47 -13.37
C LEU A 83 -7.03 14.41 -14.07
N SER A 84 -5.74 14.07 -14.05
CA SER A 84 -4.68 14.90 -14.61
C SER A 84 -3.44 14.06 -14.95
N GLU A 85 -2.40 14.72 -15.47
CA GLU A 85 -1.08 14.12 -15.67
C GLU A 85 0.00 15.07 -15.15
N VAL A 86 0.94 14.55 -14.36
CA VAL A 86 2.06 15.33 -13.83
C VAL A 86 3.22 15.31 -14.83
N LYS A 87 3.42 16.42 -15.51
CA LYS A 87 4.51 16.58 -16.48
C LYS A 87 5.89 16.64 -15.81
N ALA A 88 6.93 16.31 -16.59
CA ALA A 88 8.32 16.50 -16.15
C ALA A 88 8.65 17.97 -15.85
N PRO A 89 9.61 18.27 -14.96
CA PRO A 89 9.90 19.63 -14.55
C PRO A 89 10.24 20.59 -15.69
N ALA A 90 10.96 20.11 -16.72
CA ALA A 90 11.29 20.88 -17.92
C ALA A 90 10.07 21.41 -18.69
N TYR A 91 8.89 20.84 -18.45
CA TYR A 91 7.63 21.19 -19.11
C TYR A 91 6.62 21.89 -18.19
N LEU A 92 7.04 22.26 -16.98
CA LEU A 92 6.24 22.98 -15.99
C LEU A 92 6.93 24.24 -15.45
N SER A 93 8.20 24.45 -15.79
CA SER A 93 8.98 25.59 -15.33
C SER A 93 9.90 26.11 -16.44
N ASP A 94 10.05 27.43 -16.51
CA ASP A 94 11.03 28.10 -17.39
C ASP A 94 12.40 28.26 -16.71
N ASP A 95 12.56 27.84 -15.45
CA ASP A 95 13.87 27.90 -14.76
C ASP A 95 14.83 26.87 -15.39
N PRO A 96 15.99 27.32 -15.91
CA PRO A 96 16.95 26.45 -16.60
C PRO A 96 17.51 25.34 -15.71
N ALA A 97 17.42 25.45 -14.38
CA ALA A 97 17.79 24.37 -13.46
C ALA A 97 16.93 23.11 -13.67
N PHE A 98 15.70 23.25 -14.18
CA PHE A 98 14.80 22.11 -14.44
C PHE A 98 14.87 21.57 -15.87
N ALA A 99 15.54 22.27 -16.79
CA ALA A 99 15.48 21.99 -18.23
C ALA A 99 15.96 20.58 -18.61
N LYS A 100 16.83 19.98 -17.79
CA LYS A 100 17.37 18.63 -18.01
C LYS A 100 16.43 17.49 -17.60
N TYR A 101 15.44 17.77 -16.75
CA TYR A 101 14.47 16.77 -16.27
C TYR A 101 13.27 16.72 -17.20
N THR A 102 13.41 15.98 -18.30
CA THR A 102 12.43 15.91 -19.38
C THR A 102 11.49 14.71 -19.30
N SER A 103 11.69 13.81 -18.34
CA SER A 103 10.85 12.64 -18.08
C SER A 103 10.40 12.61 -16.62
N ASN A 104 9.09 12.56 -16.36
CA ASN A 104 8.56 12.24 -15.03
C ASN A 104 8.28 10.74 -14.98
N TRP A 105 9.23 10.00 -14.42
CA TRP A 105 9.39 8.60 -14.76
C TRP A 105 8.63 7.68 -13.81
N THR A 106 9.01 7.64 -12.53
CA THR A 106 8.61 6.54 -11.63
C THR A 106 8.54 6.93 -10.15
N ASN A 107 8.16 5.95 -9.33
CA ASN A 107 7.99 5.98 -7.88
C ASN A 107 7.24 7.22 -7.38
N PRO A 108 6.00 7.47 -7.85
CA PRO A 108 5.18 8.51 -7.24
C PRO A 108 4.98 8.22 -5.76
N PHE A 109 4.93 9.26 -4.95
CA PHE A 109 4.41 9.23 -3.59
C PHE A 109 3.52 10.44 -3.36
N LEU A 110 2.24 10.20 -3.08
CA LEU A 110 1.25 11.23 -2.81
C LEU A 110 1.16 11.47 -1.31
N TYR A 111 1.16 12.73 -0.90
CA TYR A 111 1.11 13.11 0.50
C TYR A 111 0.32 14.40 0.68
N VAL A 112 -0.73 14.37 1.49
CA VAL A 112 -1.46 15.57 1.88
C VAL A 112 -0.78 16.17 3.10
N LEU A 113 -0.36 17.43 3.01
CA LEU A 113 0.29 18.11 4.12
C LEU A 113 -0.66 18.20 5.33
N PRO A 114 -0.33 17.59 6.48
CA PRO A 114 -1.16 17.71 7.68
C PRO A 114 -1.05 19.11 8.30
N ASP A 115 0.13 19.74 8.17
CA ASP A 115 0.46 21.04 8.71
C ASP A 115 1.19 21.90 7.66
N ARG A 116 1.21 23.21 7.88
CA ARG A 116 1.98 24.15 7.05
C ARG A 116 3.48 23.83 7.12
N VAL A 117 4.14 23.80 5.96
CA VAL A 117 5.61 23.76 5.83
C VAL A 117 6.06 24.90 4.94
N GLY A 118 6.71 25.91 5.54
CA GLY A 118 7.10 27.13 4.85
C GLY A 118 5.90 27.85 4.23
N ASP A 119 5.88 27.90 2.90
CA ASP A 119 4.81 28.55 2.13
C ASP A 119 3.70 27.58 1.70
N LEU A 120 3.92 26.27 1.86
CA LEU A 120 2.92 25.23 1.57
C LEU A 120 1.92 25.14 2.73
N GLN A 121 0.62 25.27 2.43
CA GLN A 121 -0.44 25.19 3.45
C GLN A 121 -0.78 23.74 3.79
N ALA A 122 -1.33 23.52 4.98
CA ALA A 122 -2.04 22.28 5.30
C ALA A 122 -3.13 22.00 4.23
N GLY A 123 -3.34 20.73 3.91
CA GLY A 123 -4.24 20.29 2.83
C GLY A 123 -3.66 20.40 1.42
N THR A 124 -2.47 20.99 1.23
CA THR A 124 -1.79 20.94 -0.07
C THR A 124 -1.44 19.49 -0.39
N LEU A 125 -1.81 19.03 -1.59
CA LEU A 125 -1.41 17.72 -2.09
C LEU A 125 0.00 17.83 -2.66
N LEU A 126 0.91 17.02 -2.14
CA LEU A 126 2.25 16.87 -2.68
C LEU A 126 2.35 15.57 -3.48
N LEU A 127 3.19 15.61 -4.50
CA LEU A 127 3.68 14.41 -5.18
C LEU A 127 5.20 14.51 -5.23
N ALA A 128 5.89 13.51 -4.68
CA ALA A 128 7.31 13.29 -4.96
C ALA A 128 7.44 12.18 -6.00
N SER A 129 8.37 12.31 -6.92
CA SER A 129 8.64 11.28 -7.93
C SER A 129 10.08 11.33 -8.42
N VAL A 130 10.51 10.22 -9.00
CA VAL A 130 11.78 10.14 -9.71
C VAL A 130 11.59 10.72 -11.11
N VAL A 131 12.40 11.73 -11.42
CA VAL A 131 12.48 12.39 -12.73
C VAL A 131 13.86 12.16 -13.33
N SER A 132 13.95 12.26 -14.65
CA SER A 132 15.20 12.07 -15.38
C SER A 132 15.22 12.91 -16.66
N GLY A 133 16.35 12.87 -17.37
CA GLY A 133 16.38 13.12 -18.81
C GLY A 133 15.76 11.97 -19.60
N ASP A 134 16.00 11.95 -20.91
CA ASP A 134 15.54 10.89 -21.80
C ASP A 134 16.28 9.54 -21.55
N ASP A 135 15.71 8.44 -22.03
CA ASP A 135 16.33 7.10 -21.95
C ASP A 135 17.33 6.93 -23.09
N GLN A 136 18.61 7.13 -22.77
CA GLN A 136 19.67 7.21 -23.75
C GLN A 136 19.99 5.83 -24.36
N TYR A 137 19.91 4.77 -23.54
CA TYR A 137 20.06 3.39 -24.01
C TYR A 137 18.96 3.04 -25.03
N TYR A 138 17.71 3.35 -24.71
CA TYR A 138 16.59 3.13 -25.63
C TYR A 138 16.81 3.82 -26.97
N LYS A 139 17.24 5.09 -26.97
CA LYS A 139 17.48 5.86 -28.20
C LYS A 139 18.59 5.28 -29.06
N GLU A 140 19.71 4.90 -28.44
CA GLU A 140 20.84 4.31 -29.15
C GLU A 140 20.46 2.99 -29.81
N HIS A 141 19.69 2.15 -29.11
CA HIS A 141 19.19 0.90 -29.65
C HIS A 141 18.16 1.11 -30.76
N LYS A 142 17.18 1.99 -30.57
CA LYS A 142 16.19 2.30 -31.62
C LYS A 142 16.80 2.93 -32.87
N ALA A 143 17.87 3.71 -32.72
CA ALA A 143 18.61 4.26 -33.86
C ALA A 143 19.37 3.17 -34.64
N ALA A 144 19.87 2.15 -33.96
CA ALA A 144 20.57 1.03 -34.60
C ALA A 144 19.62 -0.02 -35.20
N ASP A 145 18.49 -0.29 -34.52
CA ASP A 145 17.46 -1.22 -34.93
C ASP A 145 16.06 -0.69 -34.54
N PRO A 146 15.31 -0.11 -35.49
CA PRO A 146 13.96 0.40 -35.22
C PRO A 146 12.97 -0.66 -34.72
N SER A 147 13.21 -1.96 -35.01
CA SER A 147 12.38 -3.08 -34.60
C SER A 147 12.69 -3.59 -33.19
N TRP A 148 13.84 -3.20 -32.63
CA TRP A 148 14.26 -3.58 -31.30
C TRP A 148 13.24 -3.19 -30.24
N THR A 149 13.04 -4.05 -29.24
CA THR A 149 12.19 -3.75 -28.07
C THR A 149 12.99 -3.95 -26.78
N PRO A 150 12.76 -3.14 -25.73
CA PRO A 150 13.46 -3.30 -24.47
C PRO A 150 13.20 -4.67 -23.85
N SER A 151 14.22 -5.25 -23.20
CA SER A 151 14.12 -6.47 -22.39
C SER A 151 14.15 -6.18 -20.87
N ASN A 152 14.63 -4.99 -20.48
CA ASN A 152 14.57 -4.44 -19.13
C ASN A 152 14.67 -2.91 -19.20
N ASP A 153 14.76 -2.24 -18.05
CA ASP A 153 14.98 -0.80 -17.98
C ASP A 153 16.34 -0.42 -18.59
N GLY A 154 16.40 0.75 -19.22
CA GLY A 154 17.58 1.28 -19.91
C GLY A 154 18.47 2.13 -19.02
N ASP A 155 18.97 3.22 -19.60
CA ASP A 155 19.94 4.11 -18.97
C ASP A 155 19.54 5.57 -19.20
N ARG A 156 18.82 6.11 -18.21
CA ARG A 156 18.44 7.52 -18.13
C ARG A 156 19.52 8.31 -17.41
N ARG A 157 19.82 9.50 -17.90
CA ARG A 157 20.71 10.47 -17.22
C ARG A 157 19.93 11.49 -16.41
N ASP A 158 20.63 12.32 -15.66
CA ASP A 158 20.06 13.45 -14.92
C ASP A 158 18.96 13.01 -13.95
N MET A 159 19.22 11.93 -13.21
CA MET A 159 18.27 11.39 -12.25
C MET A 159 18.05 12.37 -11.08
N ALA A 160 16.83 12.51 -10.61
CA ALA A 160 16.52 13.29 -9.41
C ALA A 160 15.19 12.88 -8.79
N ILE A 161 15.01 13.23 -7.51
CA ILE A 161 13.68 13.22 -6.88
C ILE A 161 13.14 14.65 -6.94
N ALA A 162 12.06 14.85 -7.68
CA ALA A 162 11.35 16.12 -7.78
C ALA A 162 10.16 16.16 -6.83
N LEU A 163 9.88 17.34 -6.28
CA LEU A 163 8.70 17.61 -5.46
C LEU A 163 7.75 18.52 -6.23
N TYR A 164 6.47 18.14 -6.25
CA TYR A 164 5.38 18.87 -6.87
C TYR A 164 4.30 19.18 -5.84
N SER A 165 3.49 20.20 -6.12
CA SER A 165 2.32 20.55 -5.32
C SER A 165 1.09 20.79 -6.19
N SER A 166 -0.08 20.39 -5.68
CA SER A 166 -1.40 20.75 -6.16
C SER A 166 -2.21 21.38 -5.01
N THR A 167 -2.88 22.49 -5.31
CA THR A 167 -3.78 23.21 -4.39
C THR A 167 -5.23 23.18 -4.86
N ASP A 168 -5.53 22.35 -5.86
CA ASP A 168 -6.83 22.25 -6.53
C ASP A 168 -7.28 20.78 -6.63
N ASN A 169 -7.01 20.00 -5.58
CA ASN A 169 -7.44 18.62 -5.42
C ASN A 169 -6.94 17.69 -6.53
N GLY A 170 -5.69 17.89 -6.97
CA GLY A 170 -4.99 17.07 -7.97
C GLY A 170 -5.25 17.45 -9.43
N ALA A 171 -5.96 18.55 -9.70
CA ALA A 171 -6.31 18.95 -11.07
C ALA A 171 -5.14 19.60 -11.83
N SER A 172 -4.29 20.37 -11.15
CA SER A 172 -3.07 20.95 -11.71
C SER A 172 -1.88 20.85 -10.75
N TRP A 173 -0.67 20.94 -11.32
CA TRP A 173 0.58 20.68 -10.61
C TRP A 173 1.61 21.76 -10.90
N LYS A 174 2.38 22.11 -9.87
CA LYS A 174 3.56 22.99 -9.96
C LYS A 174 4.77 22.26 -9.43
N VAL A 175 5.92 22.46 -10.08
CA VAL A 175 7.21 22.02 -9.54
C VAL A 175 7.56 22.91 -8.35
N VAL A 176 7.93 22.30 -7.24
CA VAL A 176 8.29 22.98 -5.99
C VAL A 176 9.79 23.02 -5.81
N ASN A 177 10.46 21.86 -5.89
CA ASN A 177 11.89 21.75 -5.64
C ASN A 177 12.47 20.42 -6.18
N ILE A 178 13.79 20.32 -6.25
CA ILE A 178 14.51 19.04 -6.35
C ILE A 178 15.01 18.65 -4.95
N VAL A 179 14.63 17.46 -4.49
CA VAL A 179 14.98 16.92 -3.17
C VAL A 179 16.44 16.46 -3.17
N ALA A 180 16.77 15.62 -4.13
CA ALA A 180 18.07 14.98 -4.29
C ALA A 180 18.34 14.69 -5.77
N THR A 181 19.61 14.59 -6.14
CA THR A 181 20.07 14.34 -7.50
C THR A 181 20.91 13.07 -7.52
N GLY A 182 20.71 12.23 -8.52
CA GLY A 182 21.58 11.11 -8.86
C GLY A 182 22.28 11.36 -10.19
N GLY A 183 23.13 10.42 -10.58
CA GLY A 183 23.83 10.44 -11.86
C GLY A 183 23.02 9.76 -12.94
N TRP A 184 23.47 8.55 -13.28
CA TRP A 184 22.85 7.70 -14.30
C TRP A 184 22.04 6.58 -13.67
N GLN A 185 21.03 6.14 -14.40
CA GLN A 185 20.20 5.03 -13.99
C GLN A 185 20.99 3.71 -13.97
N GLY A 186 21.76 3.43 -15.02
CA GLY A 186 22.61 2.24 -15.08
C GLY A 186 21.86 0.89 -15.13
N GLY A 187 20.58 0.87 -15.52
CA GLY A 187 19.69 -0.30 -15.46
C GLY A 187 18.68 -0.26 -14.31
N SER A 188 18.19 -1.41 -13.86
CA SER A 188 17.31 -1.52 -12.68
C SER A 188 17.78 -2.66 -11.79
N ALA A 189 17.18 -2.86 -10.60
CA ALA A 189 17.54 -3.95 -9.69
C ALA A 189 17.62 -5.34 -10.36
N GLY A 190 16.85 -5.58 -11.43
CA GLY A 190 16.89 -6.83 -12.20
C GLY A 190 17.91 -6.91 -13.33
N ALA A 191 18.67 -5.84 -13.59
CA ALA A 191 19.70 -5.72 -14.64
C ALA A 191 20.74 -4.63 -14.31
N VAL A 192 21.15 -4.55 -13.04
CA VAL A 192 22.08 -3.52 -12.55
C VAL A 192 23.40 -3.60 -13.31
N GLY A 193 23.85 -2.48 -13.89
CA GLY A 193 25.10 -2.40 -14.64
C GLY A 193 25.08 -3.08 -16.02
N GLN A 194 23.92 -3.52 -16.54
CA GLN A 194 23.85 -4.30 -17.79
C GLN A 194 23.45 -3.47 -19.01
N ASN A 195 22.34 -2.71 -18.91
CA ASN A 195 21.78 -1.94 -20.03
C ASN A 195 22.36 -0.52 -20.07
N ILE A 196 23.68 -0.41 -20.15
CA ILE A 196 24.39 0.88 -20.08
C ILE A 196 24.48 1.52 -21.46
N ALA A 197 24.11 2.80 -21.56
CA ALA A 197 24.23 3.56 -22.80
C ALA A 197 25.70 3.85 -23.12
N LYS A 198 26.04 3.97 -24.41
CA LYS A 198 27.39 4.40 -24.84
C LYS A 198 27.72 5.80 -24.35
N ALA A 199 26.70 6.65 -24.19
CA ALA A 199 26.86 7.99 -23.64
C ALA A 199 27.27 8.01 -22.15
N ASN A 200 27.01 6.93 -21.40
CA ASN A 200 27.45 6.76 -20.03
C ASN A 200 28.88 6.20 -20.03
N THR A 201 29.86 7.08 -20.29
CA THR A 201 31.24 6.68 -20.60
C THR A 201 31.95 5.98 -19.45
N TYR A 202 31.57 6.31 -18.21
CA TYR A 202 32.11 5.71 -16.98
C TYR A 202 31.27 4.53 -16.48
N LYS A 203 30.12 4.26 -17.12
CA LYS A 203 29.18 3.19 -16.75
C LYS A 203 28.61 3.33 -15.34
N GLN A 204 28.33 4.57 -14.97
CA GLN A 204 27.71 4.94 -13.70
C GLN A 204 26.34 4.27 -13.52
N VAL A 205 26.02 3.97 -12.27
CA VAL A 205 24.83 3.34 -11.71
C VAL A 205 24.55 4.05 -10.37
N ASP A 206 24.17 5.32 -10.46
CA ASP A 206 23.92 6.22 -9.33
C ASP A 206 22.46 6.71 -9.21
N PRO A 207 21.43 5.85 -9.41
CA PRO A 207 20.05 6.31 -9.34
C PRO A 207 19.59 6.62 -7.92
N LEU A 208 18.50 7.38 -7.84
CA LEU A 208 17.73 7.62 -6.63
C LEU A 208 16.31 7.07 -6.81
N TRP A 209 15.72 6.52 -5.75
CA TRP A 209 14.43 5.84 -5.83
C TRP A 209 13.48 6.14 -4.67
N GLU A 210 12.20 5.86 -4.91
CA GLU A 210 11.22 5.51 -3.86
C GLU A 210 11.07 6.56 -2.76
N PRO A 211 10.71 7.81 -3.11
CA PRO A 211 10.48 8.84 -2.11
C PRO A 211 9.33 8.45 -1.17
N TYR A 212 9.51 8.74 0.12
CA TYR A 212 8.46 8.69 1.15
C TYR A 212 8.48 10.01 1.92
N LEU A 213 7.33 10.69 1.98
CA LEU A 213 7.20 12.01 2.60
C LEU A 213 6.58 11.94 3.99
N MET A 214 7.09 12.76 4.90
CA MET A 214 6.52 12.96 6.23
C MET A 214 6.76 14.40 6.70
N VAL A 215 5.78 15.01 7.37
CA VAL A 215 6.02 16.24 8.14
C VAL A 215 6.47 15.91 9.55
N ARG A 216 7.52 16.60 10.01
CA ARG A 216 7.96 16.54 11.40
C ARG A 216 8.53 17.87 11.85
N LYS A 217 8.03 18.39 12.98
CA LYS A 217 8.51 19.64 13.59
C LYS A 217 8.59 20.79 12.57
N ASN A 218 7.51 21.01 11.82
CA ASN A 218 7.38 22.03 10.77
C ASN A 218 8.38 21.93 9.61
N LYS A 219 8.98 20.76 9.40
CA LYS A 219 9.80 20.44 8.23
C LYS A 219 9.18 19.31 7.45
N LEU A 220 9.33 19.35 6.14
CA LEU A 220 9.10 18.21 5.27
C LEU A 220 10.35 17.32 5.29
N VAL A 221 10.15 16.02 5.46
CA VAL A 221 11.18 15.00 5.40
C VAL A 221 10.89 14.14 4.18
N CYS A 222 11.91 13.86 3.38
CA CYS A 222 11.84 12.90 2.27
C CYS A 222 12.85 11.80 2.54
N PHE A 223 12.36 10.60 2.82
CA PHE A 223 13.15 9.36 2.83
C PHE A 223 13.22 8.83 1.41
N TYR A 224 14.32 8.19 1.04
CA TYR A 224 14.51 7.64 -0.30
C TYR A 224 15.65 6.62 -0.31
N SER A 225 15.72 5.83 -1.38
CA SER A 225 16.83 4.92 -1.66
C SER A 225 17.88 5.63 -2.53
N ASP A 226 19.16 5.46 -2.20
CA ASP A 226 20.27 6.19 -2.81
C ASP A 226 21.38 5.22 -3.21
N GLU A 227 21.69 5.16 -4.51
CA GLU A 227 22.72 4.28 -5.08
C GLU A 227 24.01 5.02 -5.45
N ASN A 228 24.19 6.30 -5.05
CA ASN A 228 25.54 6.84 -5.10
C ASN A 228 26.46 5.96 -4.22
N ASP A 229 27.72 5.86 -4.60
CA ASP A 229 28.74 5.14 -3.87
C ASP A 229 29.20 5.92 -2.64
N TYR A 230 29.21 5.23 -1.49
CA TYR A 230 29.59 5.80 -0.21
C TYR A 230 30.65 4.95 0.48
N VAL A 231 31.77 5.56 0.87
CA VAL A 231 32.85 4.89 1.62
C VAL A 231 32.53 4.72 3.11
N GLY A 232 31.36 5.18 3.55
CA GLY A 232 30.86 5.11 4.92
C GLY A 232 29.99 6.30 5.28
N PHE A 233 29.82 6.57 6.57
CA PHE A 233 29.10 7.74 7.08
C PHE A 233 29.74 8.25 8.38
N ASP A 234 29.42 9.47 8.78
CA ASP A 234 29.79 10.00 10.09
C ASP A 234 28.87 9.41 11.18
N PRO A 235 29.39 8.63 12.15
CA PRO A 235 28.56 8.00 13.18
C PRO A 235 27.93 8.99 14.18
N ALA A 236 28.37 10.26 14.21
CA ALA A 236 27.78 11.28 15.08
C ALA A 236 26.56 11.95 14.42
N THR A 237 26.65 12.22 13.12
CA THR A 237 25.65 13.00 12.38
C THR A 237 24.77 12.15 11.46
N GLY A 238 25.23 10.95 11.10
CA GLY A 238 24.60 10.09 10.11
C GLY A 238 24.85 10.53 8.66
N VAL A 239 25.63 11.59 8.42
CA VAL A 239 25.87 12.09 7.06
C VAL A 239 26.76 11.11 6.30
N PRO A 240 26.31 10.58 5.14
CA PRO A 240 27.12 9.66 4.34
C PRO A 240 28.30 10.38 3.70
N LYS A 241 29.38 9.64 3.42
CA LYS A 241 30.62 10.13 2.83
C LYS A 241 30.70 9.60 1.39
N PRO A 242 30.35 10.42 0.38
CA PRO A 242 30.43 10.00 -1.01
C PRO A 242 31.85 9.55 -1.36
N ASP A 243 31.98 8.54 -2.20
CA ASP A 243 33.27 8.27 -2.84
C ASP A 243 33.69 9.51 -3.66
N PRO A 244 34.87 10.10 -3.42
CA PRO A 244 35.36 11.20 -4.25
C PRO A 244 35.43 10.88 -5.75
N ALA A 245 35.43 9.60 -6.12
CA ALA A 245 35.44 9.13 -7.50
C ALA A 245 34.09 8.58 -7.99
N ASN A 246 32.97 8.84 -7.29
CA ASN A 246 31.62 8.35 -7.63
C ASN A 246 31.30 8.45 -9.13
N ASP A 247 31.61 9.59 -9.77
CA ASP A 247 31.26 9.81 -11.18
C ASP A 247 32.10 9.01 -12.20
N THR A 248 33.18 8.36 -11.76
CA THR A 248 34.23 7.84 -12.65
C THR A 248 34.81 6.49 -12.28
N ALA A 249 34.67 6.08 -11.01
CA ALA A 249 35.13 4.80 -10.51
C ALA A 249 34.19 3.68 -10.99
N LYS A 250 34.54 2.45 -10.63
CA LYS A 250 33.63 1.33 -10.78
C LYS A 250 32.70 1.30 -9.58
N ASP A 251 31.41 1.29 -9.85
CA ASP A 251 30.40 1.33 -8.81
C ASP A 251 30.28 0.02 -8.02
N SER A 252 29.93 0.16 -6.75
CA SER A 252 29.63 -0.98 -5.87
C SER A 252 28.34 -1.71 -6.24
N HIS A 253 27.44 -1.02 -6.96
CA HIS A 253 26.04 -1.41 -7.10
C HIS A 253 25.33 -1.54 -5.74
N GLY A 254 25.86 -0.88 -4.70
CA GLY A 254 25.23 -0.77 -3.39
C GLY A 254 24.01 0.15 -3.43
N GLN A 255 23.20 0.09 -2.39
CA GLN A 255 22.12 1.04 -2.18
C GLN A 255 21.98 1.28 -0.69
N ILE A 256 21.81 2.53 -0.27
CA ILE A 256 21.50 2.88 1.13
C ILE A 256 20.11 3.50 1.21
N LEU A 257 19.54 3.50 2.42
CA LEU A 257 18.38 4.32 2.73
C LEU A 257 18.84 5.58 3.44
N VAL A 258 18.30 6.72 3.02
CA VAL A 258 18.63 8.05 3.55
C VAL A 258 17.39 8.92 3.60
N HIS A 259 17.47 10.02 4.35
CA HIS A 259 16.49 11.09 4.29
C HIS A 259 17.12 12.47 4.25
N LYS A 260 16.34 13.43 3.74
CA LYS A 260 16.64 14.86 3.77
C LYS A 260 15.48 15.64 4.37
N THR A 261 15.78 16.77 4.98
CA THR A 261 14.78 17.67 5.59
C THR A 261 14.74 19.01 4.86
N TRP A 262 13.57 19.63 4.83
CA TRP A 262 13.35 20.94 4.22
C TRP A 262 12.38 21.79 5.01
N ASN A 263 12.67 23.09 5.09
CA ASN A 263 11.87 24.05 5.85
C ASN A 263 10.72 24.67 5.04
N GLY A 264 10.54 24.26 3.77
CA GLY A 264 9.51 24.81 2.90
C GLY A 264 9.87 26.13 2.21
N LYS A 265 11.11 26.63 2.35
CA LYS A 265 11.51 27.95 1.85
C LYS A 265 12.90 28.00 1.20
N SER A 266 13.87 27.25 1.74
CA SER A 266 15.23 27.27 1.21
C SER A 266 15.29 26.65 -0.18
N LYS A 267 16.19 27.12 -1.04
CA LYS A 267 16.44 26.44 -2.32
C LYS A 267 16.97 25.02 -2.12
N LYS A 268 17.89 24.85 -1.17
CA LYS A 268 18.51 23.56 -0.84
C LYS A 268 17.76 22.84 0.27
N TRP A 269 17.72 21.52 0.16
CA TRP A 269 17.43 20.59 1.26
C TRP A 269 18.65 20.46 2.17
N SER A 270 18.49 19.86 3.35
CA SER A 270 19.64 19.50 4.21
C SER A 270 20.58 18.52 3.52
N GLU A 271 21.76 18.29 4.09
CA GLU A 271 22.54 17.08 3.77
C GLU A 271 21.70 15.81 4.03
N PRO A 272 21.96 14.72 3.28
CA PRO A 272 21.34 13.42 3.57
C PRO A 272 21.82 12.87 4.91
N VAL A 273 20.96 12.10 5.56
CA VAL A 273 21.25 11.35 6.78
C VAL A 273 20.89 9.90 6.53
N VAL A 274 21.82 8.98 6.82
CA VAL A 274 21.61 7.54 6.68
C VAL A 274 20.46 7.07 7.58
N ASP A 275 19.62 6.23 7.03
CA ASP A 275 18.63 5.46 7.77
C ASP A 275 19.07 4.00 7.90
N ILE A 276 19.46 3.36 6.79
CA ILE A 276 19.97 1.98 6.76
C ILE A 276 21.17 1.93 5.81
N ALA A 277 22.33 1.52 6.34
CA ALA A 277 23.60 1.54 5.61
C ALA A 277 23.87 0.28 4.78
N GLY A 278 23.21 -0.85 5.06
CA GLY A 278 23.56 -2.13 4.44
C GLY A 278 24.88 -2.71 4.96
N THR A 279 25.37 -3.79 4.33
CA THR A 279 26.71 -4.33 4.60
C THR A 279 27.80 -3.49 3.94
N THR A 280 29.04 -3.68 4.41
CA THR A 280 30.23 -3.11 3.77
C THR A 280 30.78 -4.13 2.76
N GLU A 281 31.00 -3.68 1.54
CA GLU A 281 31.55 -4.44 0.43
C GLU A 281 33.02 -4.05 0.17
N ASP A 282 33.86 -5.03 -0.18
CA ASP A 282 35.26 -4.79 -0.59
C ASP A 282 35.31 -4.45 -2.07
N MET A 283 35.81 -3.25 -2.37
CA MET A 283 35.94 -2.73 -3.73
C MET A 283 37.32 -3.00 -4.34
N GLY A 284 38.19 -3.71 -3.60
CA GLY A 284 39.57 -3.96 -3.96
C GLY A 284 40.48 -2.76 -3.66
N GLY A 285 41.79 -2.99 -3.69
CA GLY A 285 42.78 -1.93 -3.49
C GLY A 285 42.73 -1.24 -2.11
N GLY A 286 42.07 -1.87 -1.12
CA GLY A 286 41.89 -1.32 0.23
C GLY A 286 40.72 -0.34 0.37
N LYS A 287 39.90 -0.18 -0.68
CA LYS A 287 38.66 0.62 -0.67
C LYS A 287 37.48 -0.25 -0.25
N THR A 288 36.60 0.26 0.59
CA THR A 288 35.32 -0.38 0.94
C THR A 288 34.18 0.59 0.79
N GLU A 289 32.99 0.09 0.47
CA GLU A 289 31.77 0.88 0.33
C GLU A 289 30.61 0.27 1.11
N ILE A 290 29.70 1.10 1.59
CA ILE A 290 28.45 0.66 2.23
C ILE A 290 27.34 0.48 1.18
N GLY A 291 26.21 -0.10 1.57
CA GLY A 291 25.06 -0.32 0.68
C GLY A 291 24.90 -1.78 0.24
N GLY A 292 25.74 -2.68 0.75
CA GLY A 292 25.61 -4.11 0.51
C GLY A 292 24.27 -4.66 1.00
N GLY A 293 23.73 -5.63 0.26
CA GLY A 293 22.36 -6.11 0.44
C GLY A 293 21.27 -5.12 0.02
N ARG A 294 21.63 -3.96 -0.55
CA ARG A 294 20.72 -3.02 -1.22
C ARG A 294 19.40 -2.72 -0.47
N PRO A 295 19.44 -2.22 0.78
CA PRO A 295 18.24 -1.74 1.47
C PRO A 295 17.46 -0.72 0.63
N GLY A 296 16.13 -0.91 0.48
CA GLY A 296 15.29 -0.09 -0.40
C GLY A 296 13.83 0.00 0.03
N MET A 297 13.04 0.83 -0.64
CA MET A 297 11.57 0.89 -0.50
C MET A 297 11.08 1.23 0.91
N THR A 298 11.62 2.30 1.50
CA THR A 298 11.28 2.69 2.87
C THR A 298 9.79 3.02 3.02
N THR A 299 9.16 2.40 4.02
CA THR A 299 7.91 2.89 4.62
C THR A 299 8.03 2.90 6.13
N LEU A 300 7.42 3.87 6.81
CA LEU A 300 7.57 4.02 8.25
C LEU A 300 6.30 4.54 8.93
N VAL A 301 6.14 4.19 10.21
CA VAL A 301 5.00 4.61 11.04
C VAL A 301 5.44 4.93 12.47
N PRO A 302 4.79 5.88 13.15
CA PRO A 302 4.90 5.99 14.59
C PRO A 302 4.20 4.80 15.25
N THR A 303 4.65 4.43 16.44
CA THR A 303 4.12 3.32 17.24
C THR A 303 3.53 3.85 18.55
N ALA A 304 2.62 3.08 19.15
CA ALA A 304 1.90 3.45 20.37
C ALA A 304 2.83 3.59 21.60
N ASP A 305 4.02 2.99 21.57
CA ASP A 305 5.06 3.14 22.59
C ASP A 305 6.06 4.26 22.27
N GLU A 306 5.63 5.27 21.50
CA GLU A 306 6.38 6.49 21.16
C GLU A 306 7.68 6.26 20.38
N LYS A 307 7.81 5.09 19.74
CA LYS A 307 8.90 4.77 18.81
C LYS A 307 8.45 4.88 17.36
N TRP A 308 9.35 4.58 16.45
CA TRP A 308 9.14 4.56 15.00
C TRP A 308 9.55 3.21 14.45
N LEU A 309 8.66 2.59 13.67
CA LEU A 309 8.91 1.36 12.93
C LEU A 309 9.15 1.73 11.47
N LEU A 310 10.34 1.45 10.96
CA LEU A 310 10.70 1.56 9.55
C LEU A 310 10.79 0.15 8.96
N THR A 311 10.16 -0.08 7.81
CA THR A 311 10.25 -1.32 7.03
C THR A 311 10.83 -1.05 5.65
N TYR A 312 11.56 -2.02 5.12
CA TYR A 312 12.32 -1.90 3.88
C TYR A 312 12.64 -3.29 3.31
N GLU A 313 12.89 -3.36 2.01
CA GLU A 313 13.41 -4.60 1.39
C GLU A 313 14.93 -4.70 1.50
N TYR A 314 15.47 -5.91 1.47
CA TYR A 314 16.90 -6.17 1.62
C TYR A 314 17.30 -7.49 0.94
N TRP A 315 18.35 -7.48 0.12
CA TRP A 315 18.78 -8.60 -0.73
C TRP A 315 20.18 -9.14 -0.36
N GLY A 316 20.60 -9.02 0.89
CA GLY A 316 21.89 -9.52 1.39
C GLY A 316 21.81 -10.87 2.13
N GLY A 317 20.76 -11.66 1.89
CA GLY A 317 20.51 -12.94 2.56
C GLY A 317 19.65 -12.84 3.84
N GLY A 318 19.07 -13.98 4.23
CA GLY A 318 18.06 -14.04 5.29
C GLY A 318 16.70 -13.54 4.80
N ALA A 319 15.99 -12.78 5.64
CA ALA A 319 14.71 -12.19 5.29
C ALA A 319 14.87 -11.05 4.27
N ASN A 320 14.11 -11.13 3.18
CA ASN A 320 14.13 -10.12 2.10
C ASN A 320 13.28 -8.88 2.39
N THR A 321 12.52 -8.92 3.49
CA THR A 321 11.96 -7.73 4.10
C THR A 321 12.45 -7.61 5.53
N ARG A 322 12.83 -6.39 5.91
CA ARG A 322 13.40 -6.09 7.22
C ARG A 322 12.75 -4.88 7.85
N TYR A 323 13.02 -4.71 9.13
CA TYR A 323 12.56 -3.58 9.91
C TYR A 323 13.63 -3.02 10.84
N ARG A 324 13.42 -1.78 11.26
CA ARG A 324 14.21 -1.06 12.25
C ARG A 324 13.29 -0.26 13.16
N ILE A 325 13.61 -0.25 14.45
CA ILE A 325 12.93 0.56 15.46
C ILE A 325 13.86 1.68 15.93
N ALA A 326 13.35 2.90 16.06
CA ALA A 326 14.08 4.04 16.60
C ALA A 326 13.17 4.96 17.45
N ASN A 327 13.76 5.71 18.39
CA ASN A 327 13.03 6.72 19.17
C ASN A 327 12.86 8.05 18.40
N ASP A 328 13.72 8.33 17.42
CA ASP A 328 13.61 9.47 16.53
C ASP A 328 13.66 8.95 15.07
N PRO A 329 12.68 9.28 14.22
CA PRO A 329 12.64 8.79 12.84
C PRO A 329 13.72 9.41 11.97
N LEU A 330 14.51 10.36 12.50
CA LEU A 330 15.64 10.98 11.81
C LEU A 330 17.00 10.41 12.28
N LYS A 331 17.00 9.30 13.04
CA LYS A 331 18.21 8.73 13.66
C LYS A 331 18.30 7.21 13.53
N PHE A 332 17.79 6.62 12.46
CA PHE A 332 17.88 5.17 12.26
C PHE A 332 19.34 4.67 12.12
N PHE A 333 20.28 5.50 11.62
CA PHE A 333 21.72 5.18 11.54
C PHE A 333 22.36 4.79 12.87
N GLN A 334 21.77 5.14 14.02
CA GLN A 334 22.30 4.75 15.34
C GLN A 334 22.12 3.26 15.63
N GLY A 335 21.45 2.55 14.71
CA GLY A 335 21.14 1.15 14.82
C GLY A 335 22.05 0.17 14.09
N SER A 336 21.63 -1.11 14.06
CA SER A 336 22.21 -2.11 13.17
C SER A 336 22.10 -1.63 11.72
N ALA A 337 23.20 -1.76 10.99
CA ALA A 337 23.31 -1.38 9.59
C ALA A 337 22.35 -2.13 8.65
N THR A 338 21.87 -3.32 9.07
CA THR A 338 21.01 -4.18 8.25
C THR A 338 19.67 -4.53 8.91
N GLY A 339 19.37 -3.99 10.10
CA GLY A 339 18.09 -4.22 10.81
C GLY A 339 17.81 -5.68 11.17
N MET A 340 16.52 -6.03 11.30
CA MET A 340 16.04 -7.38 11.63
C MET A 340 15.02 -7.86 10.60
N GLY A 341 14.92 -9.16 10.36
CA GLY A 341 13.90 -9.74 9.47
C GLY A 341 12.49 -9.59 10.05
N VAL A 342 11.50 -9.27 9.21
CA VAL A 342 10.09 -9.15 9.65
C VAL A 342 9.51 -10.48 10.12
N ASP A 343 10.11 -11.60 9.75
CA ASP A 343 9.79 -12.94 10.22
C ASP A 343 10.15 -13.19 11.68
N ALA A 344 10.96 -12.32 12.29
CA ALA A 344 11.23 -12.32 13.72
C ALA A 344 10.12 -11.63 14.54
N LEU A 345 9.17 -10.94 13.90
CA LEU A 345 8.05 -10.32 14.61
C LEU A 345 7.04 -11.38 15.05
N PRO A 346 6.53 -11.30 16.28
CA PRO A 346 5.63 -12.32 16.81
C PRO A 346 4.28 -12.28 16.08
N VAL A 347 3.70 -13.46 15.87
CA VAL A 347 2.37 -13.62 15.27
C VAL A 347 1.43 -14.40 16.18
N VAL A 348 0.14 -14.12 16.09
CA VAL A 348 -0.91 -14.94 16.74
C VAL A 348 -0.88 -16.36 16.17
N ALA A 349 -1.15 -17.37 17.00
CA ALA A 349 -1.24 -18.76 16.57
C ALA A 349 -2.19 -18.92 15.36
N GLY A 350 -1.77 -19.69 14.36
CA GLY A 350 -2.50 -19.88 13.10
C GLY A 350 -2.16 -18.87 11.99
N SER A 351 -1.67 -17.68 12.34
CA SER A 351 -1.12 -16.75 11.35
C SER A 351 0.23 -17.23 10.82
N ARG A 352 0.50 -17.00 9.53
CA ARG A 352 1.84 -17.18 8.96
C ARG A 352 2.76 -16.03 9.38
N PRO A 353 4.10 -16.21 9.37
CA PRO A 353 5.04 -15.10 9.49
C PRO A 353 4.76 -14.02 8.45
N LEU A 354 5.10 -12.77 8.77
CA LEU A 354 4.93 -11.63 7.88
C LEU A 354 5.56 -11.91 6.51
N ALA A 355 4.90 -11.45 5.45
CA ALA A 355 5.38 -11.59 4.08
C ALA A 355 6.77 -10.96 3.88
N GLN A 356 7.64 -11.63 3.11
CA GLN A 356 9.05 -11.23 2.92
C GLN A 356 9.39 -10.97 1.45
N GLY A 357 8.41 -10.67 0.60
CA GLY A 357 8.59 -10.60 -0.86
C GLY A 357 9.31 -9.36 -1.39
N GLY A 358 9.80 -8.47 -0.53
CA GLY A 358 10.25 -7.13 -0.90
C GLY A 358 9.10 -6.13 -1.09
N SER A 359 9.46 -4.88 -1.34
CA SER A 359 8.56 -3.72 -1.49
C SER A 359 7.49 -3.57 -0.40
N PRO A 360 7.86 -3.57 0.90
CA PRO A 360 6.88 -3.50 1.97
C PRO A 360 6.13 -2.18 2.03
N VAL A 361 4.89 -2.24 2.50
CA VAL A 361 4.13 -1.07 2.93
C VAL A 361 3.60 -1.29 4.33
N VAL A 362 3.89 -0.35 5.22
CA VAL A 362 3.26 -0.25 6.53
C VAL A 362 2.50 1.07 6.67
N ILE A 363 1.28 1.01 7.20
CA ILE A 363 0.47 2.18 7.56
C ILE A 363 -0.01 2.08 9.00
N ARG A 364 -0.30 3.23 9.61
CA ARG A 364 -0.97 3.32 10.91
C ARG A 364 -2.39 3.81 10.70
N LEU A 365 -3.36 3.08 11.23
CA LEU A 365 -4.77 3.45 11.21
C LEU A 365 -5.05 4.52 12.29
N PRO A 366 -6.11 5.34 12.15
CA PRO A 366 -6.44 6.35 13.16
C PRO A 366 -6.74 5.78 14.55
N ASP A 367 -7.25 4.55 14.63
CA ASP A 367 -7.48 3.82 15.89
C ASP A 367 -6.20 3.30 16.56
N GLY A 368 -5.04 3.48 15.92
CA GLY A 368 -3.73 3.15 16.45
C GLY A 368 -3.14 1.84 15.96
N ARG A 369 -3.92 0.99 15.29
CA ARG A 369 -3.44 -0.29 14.74
C ARG A 369 -2.44 -0.06 13.61
N LEU A 370 -1.52 -1.00 13.42
CA LEU A 370 -0.59 -1.01 12.28
C LEU A 370 -1.05 -2.05 11.26
N VAL A 371 -0.90 -1.76 9.97
CA VAL A 371 -1.21 -2.70 8.88
C VAL A 371 0.00 -2.81 7.96
N TYR A 372 0.39 -4.05 7.65
CA TYR A 372 1.59 -4.39 6.88
C TYR A 372 1.28 -5.32 5.70
N ASN A 373 1.99 -5.13 4.59
CA ASN A 373 2.10 -6.10 3.50
C ASN A 373 3.48 -6.12 2.83
N ALA A 374 3.71 -7.12 1.97
CA ALA A 374 4.84 -7.19 1.03
C ALA A 374 4.44 -7.96 -0.24
N ALA A 375 5.28 -7.88 -1.28
CA ALA A 375 4.90 -8.24 -2.65
C ALA A 375 4.51 -9.70 -2.90
N ASN A 376 4.96 -10.64 -2.06
CA ASN A 376 4.73 -12.07 -2.28
C ASN A 376 3.45 -12.62 -1.61
N SER A 377 2.59 -11.76 -1.04
CA SER A 377 1.35 -12.21 -0.40
C SER A 377 0.15 -11.33 -0.78
N GLY A 378 -1.02 -11.96 -0.96
CA GLY A 378 -2.33 -11.30 -1.04
C GLY A 378 -2.88 -10.85 0.32
N SER A 379 -2.33 -11.36 1.42
CA SER A 379 -2.80 -11.07 2.78
C SER A 379 -2.17 -9.78 3.33
N VAL A 380 -2.74 -9.26 4.41
CA VAL A 380 -2.16 -8.21 5.25
C VAL A 380 -1.95 -8.74 6.67
N TRP A 381 -1.05 -8.11 7.41
CA TRP A 381 -0.85 -8.37 8.84
C TRP A 381 -1.23 -7.12 9.62
N VAL A 382 -1.95 -7.30 10.72
CA VAL A 382 -2.39 -6.21 11.60
C VAL A 382 -1.82 -6.42 13.00
N ASP A 383 -1.20 -5.38 13.54
CA ASP A 383 -0.88 -5.29 14.97
C ASP A 383 -1.93 -4.42 15.66
N ASP A 384 -2.77 -5.06 16.47
CA ASP A 384 -3.87 -4.42 17.19
C ASP A 384 -3.40 -3.48 18.30
N SER A 385 -2.18 -3.68 18.82
CA SER A 385 -1.63 -2.87 19.91
C SER A 385 -1.04 -1.55 19.45
N GLY A 386 -0.65 -1.47 18.17
CA GLY A 386 0.05 -0.33 17.61
C GLY A 386 1.53 -0.22 18.05
N ARG A 387 2.04 -1.15 18.86
CA ARG A 387 3.33 -1.03 19.54
C ARG A 387 4.46 -1.61 18.70
N SER A 388 5.68 -1.12 18.92
CA SER A 388 6.87 -1.64 18.24
C SER A 388 7.20 -3.11 18.59
N ASP A 389 6.66 -3.63 19.69
CA ASP A 389 6.75 -5.03 20.15
C ASP A 389 5.41 -5.78 20.07
N GLY A 390 4.46 -5.26 19.29
CA GLY A 390 3.13 -5.82 19.12
C GLY A 390 3.12 -7.18 18.42
N VAL A 391 2.02 -7.92 18.61
CA VAL A 391 1.79 -9.23 18.00
C VAL A 391 0.93 -9.07 16.77
N TRP A 392 1.41 -9.61 15.65
CA TRP A 392 0.77 -9.45 14.35
C TRP A 392 -0.21 -10.57 14.06
N LYS A 393 -1.29 -10.24 13.37
CA LYS A 393 -2.37 -11.15 13.01
C LYS A 393 -2.59 -11.09 11.50
N GLU A 394 -2.59 -12.24 10.85
CA GLU A 394 -2.77 -12.35 9.41
C GLU A 394 -4.25 -12.29 9.02
N TYR A 395 -4.53 -11.59 7.93
CA TYR A 395 -5.85 -11.39 7.36
C TYR A 395 -5.82 -11.56 5.84
N GLN A 396 -6.71 -12.39 5.31
CA GLN A 396 -6.83 -12.53 3.86
C GLN A 396 -7.47 -11.27 3.25
N THR A 397 -7.08 -10.96 2.02
CA THR A 397 -7.70 -9.88 1.24
C THR A 397 -8.08 -10.39 -0.15
N THR A 398 -9.02 -9.71 -0.79
CA THR A 398 -9.39 -9.93 -2.20
C THR A 398 -8.34 -9.36 -3.17
N SER A 399 -7.43 -8.52 -2.69
CA SER A 399 -6.33 -7.99 -3.50
C SER A 399 -5.23 -9.03 -3.65
N ARG A 400 -4.70 -9.16 -4.87
CA ARG A 400 -3.61 -10.09 -5.16
C ARG A 400 -2.28 -9.56 -4.61
N ALA A 401 -1.32 -10.48 -4.49
CA ALA A 401 0.10 -10.16 -4.36
C ALA A 401 0.54 -9.21 -5.50
N GLY A 402 1.47 -8.30 -5.22
CA GLY A 402 1.89 -7.30 -6.20
C GLY A 402 3.00 -6.38 -5.67
N TYR A 403 3.81 -5.87 -6.59
CA TYR A 403 4.95 -5.01 -6.30
C TYR A 403 4.49 -3.65 -5.76
N SER A 404 5.04 -3.25 -4.61
CA SER A 404 4.73 -1.99 -3.92
C SER A 404 3.23 -1.73 -3.72
N ARG A 405 2.50 -2.80 -3.37
CA ARG A 405 1.05 -2.77 -3.16
C ARG A 405 0.68 -1.76 -2.08
N ASN A 406 -0.01 -0.70 -2.48
CA ASN A 406 -0.35 0.44 -1.63
C ASN A 406 -1.55 0.14 -0.73
N LEU A 407 -1.51 0.70 0.48
CA LEU A 407 -2.59 0.66 1.47
C LEU A 407 -3.04 2.11 1.74
N GLN A 408 -4.33 2.38 1.59
CA GLN A 408 -4.94 3.68 1.84
C GLN A 408 -6.13 3.52 2.78
N TYR A 409 -6.00 4.02 4.01
CA TYR A 409 -7.16 4.16 4.88
C TYR A 409 -8.13 5.21 4.33
N VAL A 410 -9.43 4.94 4.40
CA VAL A 410 -10.47 5.86 3.91
C VAL A 410 -11.30 6.32 5.11
N ASP A 411 -11.14 7.59 5.49
CA ASP A 411 -11.73 8.17 6.70
C ASP A 411 -13.26 8.01 6.74
N ASP A 412 -13.93 8.22 5.61
CA ASP A 412 -15.39 8.21 5.52
C ASP A 412 -15.99 6.80 5.72
N THR A 413 -15.24 5.73 5.40
CA THR A 413 -15.72 4.34 5.51
C THR A 413 -15.04 3.54 6.60
N GLY A 414 -13.90 4.00 7.13
CA GLY A 414 -13.06 3.24 8.05
C GLY A 414 -12.41 2.00 7.45
N ARG A 415 -12.42 1.85 6.12
CA ARG A 415 -11.84 0.71 5.40
C ARG A 415 -10.46 1.04 4.84
N VAL A 416 -9.80 0.02 4.28
CA VAL A 416 -8.54 0.17 3.55
C VAL A 416 -8.76 -0.14 2.08
N VAL A 417 -8.52 0.84 1.20
CA VAL A 417 -8.37 0.63 -0.23
C VAL A 417 -6.95 0.13 -0.51
N ILE A 418 -6.85 -1.01 -1.19
CA ILE A 418 -5.57 -1.60 -1.58
C ILE A 418 -5.41 -1.44 -3.09
N LEU A 419 -4.34 -0.76 -3.54
CA LEU A 419 -3.98 -0.67 -4.95
C LEU A 419 -2.82 -1.59 -5.27
N ASN A 420 -2.92 -2.38 -6.35
CA ASN A 420 -1.85 -3.26 -6.80
C ASN A 420 -1.67 -3.26 -8.31
N ASN A 421 -0.49 -3.67 -8.77
CA ASN A 421 -0.28 -4.01 -10.17
C ASN A 421 -0.65 -5.49 -10.42
N GLN A 422 -1.30 -5.80 -11.54
CA GLN A 422 -1.64 -7.15 -11.95
C GLN A 422 -1.30 -7.38 -13.41
N GLY A 423 -0.90 -8.61 -13.75
CA GLY A 423 -0.61 -9.03 -15.12
C GLY A 423 0.38 -8.10 -15.84
N THR A 424 0.14 -7.86 -17.13
CA THR A 424 0.92 -6.96 -17.99
C THR A 424 0.37 -5.54 -17.91
N SER A 425 0.59 -4.86 -16.77
CA SER A 425 0.27 -3.42 -16.57
C SER A 425 -1.20 -3.06 -16.32
N VAL A 426 -1.85 -3.78 -15.41
CA VAL A 426 -3.15 -3.36 -14.84
C VAL A 426 -2.92 -2.77 -13.46
N ILE A 427 -3.45 -1.58 -13.21
CA ILE A 427 -3.60 -1.07 -11.84
C ILE A 427 -5.01 -1.41 -11.39
N ALA A 428 -5.11 -2.24 -10.36
CA ALA A 428 -6.37 -2.68 -9.78
C ALA A 428 -6.50 -2.18 -8.34
N PHE A 429 -7.72 -2.22 -7.83
CA PHE A 429 -8.05 -1.86 -6.45
C PHE A 429 -8.92 -2.94 -5.80
N ALA A 430 -8.95 -2.94 -4.47
CA ALA A 430 -9.89 -3.70 -3.64
C ALA A 430 -10.18 -2.92 -2.35
N GLU A 431 -11.39 -3.06 -1.79
CA GLU A 431 -11.79 -2.41 -0.54
C GLU A 431 -11.86 -3.43 0.60
N ILE A 432 -11.02 -3.28 1.61
CA ILE A 432 -10.88 -4.26 2.69
C ILE A 432 -11.40 -3.68 4.00
N ASP A 433 -12.36 -4.40 4.59
CA ASP A 433 -12.78 -4.19 5.97
C ASP A 433 -11.86 -4.98 6.91
N LEU A 434 -11.30 -4.29 7.91
CA LEU A 434 -10.46 -4.86 8.97
C LEU A 434 -11.14 -4.73 10.34
N GLY A 435 -12.46 -4.57 10.37
CA GLY A 435 -13.22 -4.22 11.55
C GLY A 435 -13.15 -2.73 11.86
N HIS A 436 -14.09 -2.25 12.66
CA HIS A 436 -14.23 -0.84 13.04
C HIS A 436 -14.50 0.11 11.86
N SER A 437 -15.13 -0.38 10.78
CA SER A 437 -15.62 0.46 9.69
C SER A 437 -16.77 1.36 10.14
N ALA A 438 -17.02 2.42 9.37
CA ALA A 438 -18.02 3.43 9.68
C ALA A 438 -19.44 2.83 9.65
N GLY A 439 -20.15 2.96 10.76
CA GLY A 439 -21.55 2.56 10.89
C GLY A 439 -21.85 1.81 12.17
N ALA A 440 -23.11 1.40 12.32
CA ALA A 440 -23.55 0.70 13.53
C ALA A 440 -23.10 -0.77 13.49
N TYR A 441 -22.49 -1.20 14.58
CA TYR A 441 -22.32 -2.60 14.91
C TYR A 441 -23.46 -3.04 15.82
N ARG A 442 -23.95 -4.25 15.61
CA ARG A 442 -25.09 -4.82 16.37
C ARG A 442 -24.78 -6.24 16.80
N GLN A 443 -25.29 -6.65 17.95
CA GLN A 443 -25.46 -8.08 18.21
C GLN A 443 -26.75 -8.56 17.53
N LEU A 444 -26.74 -9.79 17.03
CA LEU A 444 -27.93 -10.44 16.46
C LEU A 444 -28.41 -11.49 17.46
N VAL A 445 -29.47 -11.16 18.22
CA VAL A 445 -30.03 -12.03 19.26
C VAL A 445 -31.03 -12.99 18.63
N ASN A 446 -30.83 -14.29 18.82
CA ASN A 446 -31.73 -15.34 18.36
C ASN A 446 -32.98 -15.41 19.26
N ARG A 447 -34.17 -15.40 18.68
CA ARG A 447 -35.43 -15.45 19.44
C ARG A 447 -35.59 -16.73 20.26
N LYS A 448 -35.19 -17.88 19.72
CA LYS A 448 -35.42 -19.19 20.35
C LYS A 448 -34.50 -19.41 21.54
N THR A 449 -33.24 -18.99 21.45
CA THR A 449 -32.21 -19.28 22.46
C THR A 449 -31.89 -18.08 23.36
N GLY A 450 -32.16 -16.85 22.92
CA GLY A 450 -31.72 -15.63 23.59
C GLY A 450 -30.23 -15.33 23.44
N GLN A 451 -29.48 -16.19 22.76
CA GLN A 451 -28.04 -16.06 22.50
C GLN A 451 -27.76 -15.20 21.28
N VAL A 452 -26.53 -14.71 21.16
CA VAL A 452 -26.07 -13.86 20.06
C VAL A 452 -25.23 -14.64 19.06
N ILE A 453 -25.16 -14.13 17.83
CA ILE A 453 -24.18 -14.60 16.85
C ILE A 453 -22.78 -14.16 17.28
N GLY A 454 -21.89 -15.11 17.48
CA GLY A 454 -20.47 -14.88 17.77
C GLY A 454 -19.57 -15.82 17.00
N THR A 455 -18.29 -15.83 17.37
CA THR A 455 -17.24 -16.58 16.65
C THR A 455 -16.36 -17.40 17.60
N GLY A 456 -16.71 -17.51 18.88
CA GLY A 456 -15.89 -18.21 19.87
C GLY A 456 -14.52 -17.57 20.08
N ASN A 457 -14.42 -16.23 20.03
CA ASN A 457 -13.18 -15.44 20.09
C ASN A 457 -12.26 -15.53 18.85
N ASN A 458 -12.70 -16.17 17.76
CA ASN A 458 -11.96 -16.16 16.51
C ASN A 458 -12.10 -14.81 15.81
N THR A 459 -10.99 -14.20 15.40
CA THR A 459 -10.98 -12.83 14.87
C THR A 459 -10.55 -12.73 13.40
N THR A 460 -10.17 -13.84 12.79
CA THR A 460 -9.62 -13.91 11.42
C THR A 460 -10.46 -14.79 10.52
N ASP A 461 -10.03 -14.92 9.27
CA ASP A 461 -10.46 -15.99 8.37
C ASP A 461 -10.32 -17.37 9.07
N ALA A 462 -11.35 -18.20 8.95
CA ALA A 462 -11.46 -19.46 9.68
C ALA A 462 -10.32 -20.47 9.34
N ASN A 463 -9.75 -20.39 8.14
CA ASN A 463 -8.60 -21.20 7.73
C ASN A 463 -7.25 -20.75 8.32
N LEU A 464 -7.18 -19.54 8.90
CA LEU A 464 -5.98 -19.04 9.55
C LEU A 464 -6.04 -19.31 11.05
N GLY A 465 -7.01 -18.70 11.74
CA GLY A 465 -7.08 -18.70 13.21
C GLY A 465 -7.76 -19.92 13.82
N ASN A 466 -8.57 -20.65 13.05
CA ASN A 466 -9.45 -21.71 13.58
C ASN A 466 -9.29 -23.06 12.87
N GLY A 467 -8.08 -23.39 12.41
CA GLY A 467 -7.75 -24.72 11.89
C GLY A 467 -8.59 -25.18 10.69
N ASP A 468 -9.11 -24.22 9.90
CA ASP A 468 -9.95 -24.49 8.71
C ASP A 468 -11.28 -25.18 9.06
N VAL A 469 -11.92 -24.71 10.13
CA VAL A 469 -13.23 -25.17 10.58
C VAL A 469 -14.19 -23.96 10.73
N PRO A 470 -15.47 -24.09 10.32
CA PRO A 470 -16.45 -23.01 10.46
C PRO A 470 -16.69 -22.67 11.94
N ASP A 471 -16.63 -21.38 12.24
CA ASP A 471 -16.47 -20.81 13.58
C ASP A 471 -17.62 -19.91 14.02
N VAL A 472 -18.63 -19.68 13.18
CA VAL A 472 -19.78 -18.84 13.55
C VAL A 472 -20.81 -19.66 14.32
N VAL A 473 -21.07 -19.26 15.55
CA VAL A 473 -21.85 -20.00 16.55
C VAL A 473 -22.84 -19.10 17.29
N LEU A 474 -23.78 -19.70 18.00
CA LEU A 474 -24.48 -19.03 19.08
C LEU A 474 -23.64 -19.04 20.36
N GLU A 475 -23.65 -17.94 21.10
CA GLU A 475 -23.00 -17.82 22.41
C GLU A 475 -23.75 -16.82 23.31
N ASP A 476 -23.53 -16.91 24.61
CA ASP A 476 -24.12 -15.98 25.57
C ASP A 476 -23.59 -14.55 25.34
N ALA A 477 -24.50 -13.57 25.42
CA ALA A 477 -24.13 -12.18 25.22
C ALA A 477 -23.18 -11.71 26.33
N GLY A 478 -22.04 -11.14 25.94
CA GLY A 478 -21.04 -10.57 26.85
C GLY A 478 -20.06 -11.58 27.46
N THR A 479 -20.07 -12.85 27.04
CA THR A 479 -19.15 -13.87 27.57
C THR A 479 -17.87 -14.05 26.75
N ALA A 480 -17.78 -13.46 25.55
CA ALA A 480 -16.56 -13.49 24.75
C ALA A 480 -15.42 -12.72 25.45
N ALA A 481 -14.21 -13.29 25.42
CA ALA A 481 -13.00 -12.64 25.90
C ALA A 481 -12.61 -11.45 25.02
N ASP A 482 -12.87 -11.54 23.71
CA ASP A 482 -12.92 -10.39 22.81
C ASP A 482 -14.37 -10.01 22.54
N PRO A 483 -14.93 -8.97 23.18
CA PRO A 483 -16.32 -8.57 22.96
C PRO A 483 -16.62 -8.26 21.49
N ALA A 484 -15.64 -7.82 20.69
CA ALA A 484 -15.85 -7.45 19.29
C ALA A 484 -16.31 -8.63 18.43
N THR A 485 -16.05 -9.88 18.84
CA THR A 485 -16.49 -11.06 18.10
C THR A 485 -18.00 -11.27 18.10
N GLN A 486 -18.73 -10.63 19.02
CA GLN A 486 -20.19 -10.71 19.11
C GLN A 486 -20.93 -9.61 18.34
N TYR A 487 -20.19 -8.70 17.71
CA TYR A 487 -20.74 -7.53 17.05
C TYR A 487 -20.53 -7.60 15.54
N TRP A 488 -21.61 -7.36 14.79
CA TRP A 488 -21.63 -7.47 13.35
C TRP A 488 -22.11 -6.17 12.72
N HIS A 489 -21.42 -5.75 11.67
CA HIS A 489 -21.81 -4.65 10.81
C HIS A 489 -22.63 -5.19 9.65
N VAL A 490 -23.86 -4.69 9.52
CA VAL A 490 -24.82 -5.11 8.50
C VAL A 490 -24.65 -4.17 7.31
N VAL A 491 -24.02 -4.65 6.22
CA VAL A 491 -23.64 -3.82 5.07
C VAL A 491 -24.39 -4.26 3.82
N THR A 492 -25.02 -3.32 3.14
CA THR A 492 -25.65 -3.55 1.83
C THR A 492 -24.60 -3.46 0.72
N LYS A 493 -24.54 -4.49 -0.14
CA LYS A 493 -23.72 -4.56 -1.35
C LYS A 493 -24.43 -3.93 -2.56
N SER A 494 -23.70 -3.76 -3.66
CA SER A 494 -24.19 -3.07 -4.87
C SER A 494 -25.37 -3.76 -5.54
N ASP A 495 -25.53 -5.06 -5.35
CA ASP A 495 -26.66 -5.85 -5.82
C ASP A 495 -27.88 -5.80 -4.88
N GLY A 496 -27.78 -5.07 -3.76
CA GLY A 496 -28.82 -4.94 -2.74
C GLY A 496 -28.83 -6.07 -1.70
N ALA A 497 -28.00 -7.10 -1.86
CA ALA A 497 -27.82 -8.12 -0.84
C ALA A 497 -27.02 -7.57 0.35
N VAL A 498 -27.08 -8.25 1.49
CA VAL A 498 -26.44 -7.81 2.74
C VAL A 498 -25.33 -8.76 3.15
N THR A 499 -24.21 -8.24 3.64
CA THR A 499 -23.19 -9.03 4.33
C THR A 499 -23.15 -8.66 5.82
N LEU A 500 -22.68 -9.60 6.64
CA LEU A 500 -22.47 -9.41 8.07
C LEU A 500 -20.96 -9.42 8.33
N LEU A 501 -20.37 -8.26 8.58
CA LEU A 501 -18.93 -8.12 8.83
C LEU A 501 -18.64 -8.07 10.33
N ASN A 502 -17.82 -8.98 10.83
CA ASN A 502 -17.48 -9.03 12.25
C ASN A 502 -16.65 -7.81 12.69
N LYS A 503 -16.90 -7.24 13.86
CA LYS A 503 -16.17 -6.07 14.37
C LYS A 503 -14.70 -6.34 14.65
N SER A 504 -14.34 -7.56 15.04
CA SER A 504 -12.97 -7.93 15.43
C SER A 504 -11.98 -8.01 14.25
N GLY A 505 -12.47 -8.11 13.02
CA GLY A 505 -11.60 -8.31 11.87
C GLY A 505 -12.18 -7.99 10.50
N GLY A 506 -13.44 -7.56 10.42
CA GLY A 506 -14.11 -7.24 9.15
C GLY A 506 -14.43 -8.46 8.29
N ARG A 507 -14.48 -9.66 8.89
CA ARG A 507 -14.74 -10.92 8.19
C ARG A 507 -16.24 -11.15 8.04
N ALA A 508 -16.64 -11.58 6.85
CA ALA A 508 -18.02 -11.88 6.52
C ALA A 508 -18.45 -13.23 7.11
N ALA A 509 -19.63 -13.29 7.75
CA ALA A 509 -20.28 -14.54 8.07
C ALA A 509 -20.77 -15.21 6.77
N SER A 510 -20.01 -16.18 6.29
CA SER A 510 -20.19 -16.80 4.98
C SER A 510 -20.56 -18.27 5.06
N VAL A 511 -21.32 -18.74 4.09
CA VAL A 511 -21.65 -20.16 3.95
C VAL A 511 -20.35 -20.95 3.74
N TRP A 512 -20.07 -21.88 4.66
CA TRP A 512 -18.85 -22.70 4.60
C TRP A 512 -18.79 -23.44 3.26
N THR A 513 -17.60 -23.52 2.66
CA THR A 513 -17.34 -24.07 1.31
C THR A 513 -18.13 -23.40 0.17
N GLY A 514 -18.88 -22.33 0.41
CA GLY A 514 -19.67 -21.59 -0.57
C GLY A 514 -20.92 -22.32 -1.11
N SER A 515 -21.23 -23.53 -0.64
CA SER A 515 -22.37 -24.33 -1.12
C SER A 515 -23.60 -24.10 -0.25
N ALA A 516 -24.61 -23.40 -0.77
CA ALA A 516 -25.85 -23.13 -0.02
C ALA A 516 -26.78 -24.35 -0.01
N THR A 517 -26.54 -25.29 0.91
CA THR A 517 -27.38 -26.47 1.13
C THR A 517 -27.86 -26.54 2.58
N ALA A 518 -29.02 -27.17 2.84
CA ALA A 518 -29.50 -27.39 4.20
C ALA A 518 -28.48 -28.17 5.04
N GLY A 519 -28.26 -27.74 6.29
CA GLY A 519 -27.22 -28.27 7.18
C GLY A 519 -25.84 -27.61 7.02
N GLN A 520 -25.61 -26.80 5.98
CA GLN A 520 -24.30 -26.19 5.78
C GLN A 520 -23.98 -25.20 6.91
N ARG A 521 -22.78 -25.30 7.48
CA ARG A 521 -22.29 -24.41 8.55
C ARG A 521 -21.84 -23.05 8.02
N ILE A 522 -21.69 -22.09 8.93
CA ILE A 522 -21.22 -20.73 8.64
C ILE A 522 -19.84 -20.53 9.26
N GLY A 523 -18.94 -19.87 8.53
CA GLY A 523 -17.60 -19.50 8.99
C GLY A 523 -17.26 -18.06 8.64
N GLN A 524 -16.22 -17.53 9.27
CA GLN A 524 -15.64 -16.24 8.94
C GLN A 524 -14.72 -16.32 7.72
N TRP A 525 -14.92 -15.42 6.77
CA TRP A 525 -14.11 -15.32 5.56
C TRP A 525 -13.94 -13.86 5.12
N VAL A 526 -12.91 -13.55 4.34
CA VAL A 526 -12.84 -12.31 3.57
C VAL A 526 -14.13 -12.13 2.74
N ASP A 527 -14.62 -10.91 2.60
CA ASP A 527 -15.89 -10.63 1.92
C ASP A 527 -15.80 -10.75 0.39
N ASP A 528 -15.49 -11.94 -0.14
CA ASP A 528 -15.21 -12.16 -1.56
C ASP A 528 -16.30 -12.95 -2.31
N SER A 529 -17.31 -13.46 -1.58
CA SER A 529 -18.24 -14.45 -2.12
C SER A 529 -19.68 -13.96 -2.16
N ALA A 530 -20.36 -14.28 -3.28
CA ALA A 530 -21.82 -14.17 -3.37
C ALA A 530 -22.53 -15.12 -2.40
N ALA A 531 -21.88 -16.22 -2.01
CA ALA A 531 -22.42 -17.21 -1.08
C ALA A 531 -22.47 -16.72 0.38
N GLY A 532 -21.78 -15.64 0.73
CA GLY A 532 -21.82 -15.01 2.06
C GLY A 532 -22.84 -13.88 2.21
N THR A 533 -23.74 -13.72 1.25
CA THR A 533 -24.71 -12.62 1.23
C THR A 533 -26.12 -13.07 1.58
N TRP A 534 -26.89 -12.16 2.17
CA TRP A 534 -28.17 -12.38 2.81
C TRP A 534 -29.23 -11.43 2.23
N ASN A 535 -30.43 -11.94 1.98
CA ASN A 535 -31.63 -11.11 1.87
C ASN A 535 -32.18 -10.90 3.29
N VAL A 536 -32.38 -9.65 3.70
CA VAL A 536 -32.96 -9.31 5.00
C VAL A 536 -34.48 -9.23 4.89
N ILE A 537 -35.18 -10.16 5.52
CA ILE A 537 -36.65 -10.22 5.53
C ILE A 537 -37.15 -9.67 6.87
N GLN A 538 -37.83 -8.53 6.83
CA GLN A 538 -38.39 -7.87 8.01
C GLN A 538 -39.66 -8.60 8.49
N SER A 539 -39.76 -8.83 9.79
CA SER A 539 -40.98 -9.31 10.46
C SER A 539 -41.70 -8.16 11.15
N ALA A 540 -43.02 -8.26 11.30
CA ALA A 540 -43.86 -7.18 11.85
C ALA A 540 -43.57 -6.83 13.33
N ASP A 541 -42.86 -7.70 14.04
CA ASP A 541 -42.52 -7.60 15.46
C ASP A 541 -41.06 -7.15 15.72
N GLY A 542 -40.43 -6.54 14.72
CA GLY A 542 -39.08 -5.96 14.82
C GLY A 542 -37.94 -6.97 14.77
N HIS A 543 -38.22 -8.23 14.42
CA HIS A 543 -37.20 -9.23 14.11
C HIS A 543 -36.93 -9.29 12.61
N VAL A 544 -35.78 -9.84 12.23
CA VAL A 544 -35.40 -10.10 10.84
C VAL A 544 -35.09 -11.57 10.64
N LYS A 545 -35.30 -12.06 9.42
CA LYS A 545 -34.74 -13.33 8.94
C LYS A 545 -33.65 -13.04 7.93
N LEU A 546 -32.59 -13.83 7.98
CA LEU A 546 -31.46 -13.76 7.05
C LEU A 546 -31.58 -14.93 6.07
N GLN A 547 -32.18 -14.69 4.92
CA GLN A 547 -32.34 -15.68 3.85
C GLN A 547 -31.07 -15.70 2.99
N SER A 548 -30.57 -16.87 2.60
CA SER A 548 -29.42 -16.96 1.70
C SER A 548 -29.75 -16.30 0.36
N ALA A 549 -28.87 -15.40 -0.12
CA ALA A 549 -29.03 -14.81 -1.45
C ALA A 549 -28.80 -15.84 -2.57
N LYS A 550 -27.99 -16.86 -2.31
CA LYS A 550 -27.65 -17.93 -3.26
C LYS A 550 -28.76 -18.98 -3.38
N ASP A 551 -29.42 -19.34 -2.28
CA ASP A 551 -30.58 -20.22 -2.28
C ASP A 551 -31.67 -19.66 -1.35
N LYS A 552 -32.72 -19.10 -1.97
CA LYS A 552 -33.82 -18.42 -1.27
C LYS A 552 -34.72 -19.37 -0.47
N SER A 553 -34.55 -20.69 -0.59
CA SER A 553 -35.25 -21.65 0.27
C SER A 553 -34.62 -21.78 1.67
N LEU A 554 -33.39 -21.28 1.85
CA LEU A 554 -32.59 -21.47 3.05
C LEU A 554 -32.40 -20.19 3.86
N TYR A 555 -32.33 -20.35 5.19
CA TYR A 555 -32.23 -19.28 6.17
C TYR A 555 -31.15 -19.58 7.20
N LEU A 556 -30.46 -18.53 7.67
CA LEU A 556 -29.53 -18.62 8.79
C LEU A 556 -30.28 -19.03 10.06
N THR A 557 -29.86 -20.13 10.66
CA THR A 557 -30.59 -20.81 11.74
C THR A 557 -29.69 -21.10 12.93
N GLY A 558 -30.11 -20.63 14.11
CA GLY A 558 -29.55 -21.01 15.41
C GLY A 558 -30.52 -21.95 16.14
N ALA A 559 -30.29 -23.26 16.03
CA ALA A 559 -31.31 -24.26 16.38
C ALA A 559 -31.46 -24.55 17.88
N SER A 560 -30.36 -24.44 18.63
CA SER A 560 -30.25 -24.71 20.07
C SER A 560 -29.11 -23.89 20.69
N PRO A 561 -29.05 -23.74 22.02
CA PRO A 561 -27.95 -23.04 22.68
C PRO A 561 -26.57 -23.59 22.31
N ASP A 562 -25.57 -22.72 22.22
CA ASP A 562 -24.16 -22.98 21.93
C ASP A 562 -23.90 -23.69 20.58
N ALA A 563 -24.91 -23.77 19.73
CA ALA A 563 -24.84 -24.51 18.48
C ALA A 563 -24.15 -23.70 17.38
N PRO A 564 -23.46 -24.38 16.44
CA PRO A 564 -23.02 -23.72 15.22
C PRO A 564 -24.20 -23.20 14.41
N LEU A 565 -24.03 -22.06 13.77
CA LEU A 565 -25.02 -21.57 12.82
C LEU A 565 -25.00 -22.38 11.54
N THR A 566 -26.19 -22.68 11.03
CA THR A 566 -26.38 -23.43 9.79
C THR A 566 -27.42 -22.81 8.87
N LEU A 567 -27.38 -23.15 7.59
CA LEU A 567 -28.49 -22.94 6.67
C LEU A 567 -29.54 -24.03 6.85
N GLN A 568 -30.82 -23.65 6.97
CA GLN A 568 -31.94 -24.59 7.03
C GLN A 568 -33.14 -24.09 6.22
N ASN A 569 -34.04 -25.01 5.87
CA ASN A 569 -35.35 -24.66 5.31
C ASN A 569 -36.14 -23.77 6.28
N ALA A 570 -37.08 -22.98 5.75
CA ALA A 570 -37.91 -22.09 6.54
C ALA A 570 -38.64 -22.82 7.70
N THR A 571 -38.59 -22.24 8.90
CA THR A 571 -39.34 -22.67 10.08
C THR A 571 -39.95 -21.47 10.82
N THR A 572 -40.80 -21.76 11.82
CA THR A 572 -41.56 -20.79 12.63
C THR A 572 -41.29 -20.93 14.13
N ASP A 573 -40.31 -21.75 14.52
CA ASP A 573 -39.99 -22.05 15.93
C ASP A 573 -39.11 -20.99 16.63
N GLY A 574 -38.89 -19.84 16.00
CA GLY A 574 -38.03 -18.77 16.50
C GLY A 574 -36.54 -18.92 16.18
N SER A 575 -36.08 -20.06 15.67
CA SER A 575 -34.63 -20.32 15.45
C SER A 575 -34.01 -19.49 14.31
N GLN A 576 -34.85 -18.86 13.48
CA GLN A 576 -34.47 -18.05 12.31
C GLN A 576 -34.79 -16.56 12.50
N ASP A 577 -35.33 -16.18 13.66
CA ASP A 577 -35.74 -14.80 13.95
C ASP A 577 -34.67 -14.11 14.79
N TRP A 578 -34.10 -13.04 14.24
CA TRP A 578 -32.98 -12.29 14.82
C TRP A 578 -33.42 -10.89 15.22
N LYS A 579 -33.07 -10.46 16.43
CA LYS A 579 -33.23 -9.07 16.88
C LYS A 579 -31.87 -8.38 16.86
N LEU A 580 -31.77 -7.27 16.13
CA LEU A 580 -30.56 -6.45 16.09
C LEU A 580 -30.56 -5.51 17.29
N VAL A 581 -29.55 -5.63 18.16
CA VAL A 581 -29.38 -4.80 19.36
C VAL A 581 -28.07 -4.01 19.28
N PRO A 582 -28.03 -2.75 19.78
CA PRO A 582 -26.81 -1.93 19.81
C PRO A 582 -25.63 -2.59 20.52
#